data_AF-A0A8T6MBQ2-F1
#
_entry.id   AF-A0A8T6MBQ2-F1
#
_cell.length_a   1.000
_cell.length_b   1.000
_cell.length_c   1.000
_cell.angle_alpha   90.00
_cell.angle_beta   90.00
_cell.angle_gamma   90.00
#
_symmetry.space_group_name_H-M   'P 1'
#
loop_
_entity.id
_entity.type
_entity.pdbx_description
1 polymer ?
#
loop_
_entity_poly.entity_id
_entity_poly.type
_entity_poly.pdbx_seq_one_letter_code
_entity_poly.pdbx_strand_id
1 'polypeptide(L)'
;MSNIFLNFLNDFDLILQLFLILTIIAFIRRRVTHNTLALFLISVTVIAMIFLFWPVFKIGYIFYILLSVGVAGIFVDFFFISAGGSAEEMMGKKMETHGTPGATEHAARNQLVKKMGGRPPGR
;
A
#
# COMPACT_ATOMS: atom_id res chain seq x y z
N MET A 1 1.35 -8.72 33.69
CA MET A 1 0.89 -8.15 32.40
C MET A 1 1.46 -6.75 32.13
N SER A 2 1.55 -5.87 33.12
CA SER A 2 2.14 -4.52 32.99
C SER A 2 3.58 -4.49 32.45
N ASN A 3 4.46 -5.39 32.91
CA ASN A 3 5.86 -5.42 32.47
C ASN A 3 6.06 -5.78 30.99
N ILE A 4 5.15 -6.58 30.41
CA ILE A 4 5.24 -6.98 28.99
C ILE A 4 4.88 -5.79 28.09
N PHE A 5 3.81 -5.07 28.44
CA PHE A 5 3.39 -3.87 27.71
C PHE A 5 4.42 -2.74 27.77
N LEU A 6 5.05 -2.53 28.93
CA LEU A 6 6.10 -1.52 29.08
C LEU A 6 7.36 -1.86 28.26
N ASN A 7 7.75 -3.13 28.23
CA ASN A 7 8.87 -3.59 27.40
C ASN A 7 8.56 -3.45 25.91
N PHE A 8 7.36 -3.84 25.49
CA PHE A 8 6.90 -3.68 24.11
C PHE A 8 6.90 -2.22 23.65
N LEU A 9 6.36 -1.30 24.46
CA LEU A 9 6.36 0.13 24.10
C LEU A 9 7.78 0.71 24.00
N ASN A 10 8.71 0.26 24.86
CA ASN A 10 10.12 0.64 24.76
C ASN A 10 10.80 0.08 23.51
N ASP A 11 10.47 -1.17 23.13
CA ASP A 11 10.99 -1.79 21.90
C ASP A 11 10.52 -1.02 20.65
N PHE A 12 9.23 -0.63 20.62
CA PHE A 12 8.69 0.22 19.55
C PHE A 12 9.36 1.60 19.51
N ASP A 13 9.69 2.16 20.67
CA ASP A 13 10.38 3.44 20.74
C ASP A 13 11.74 3.39 20.04
N LEU A 14 12.51 2.35 20.35
CA LEU A 14 13.82 2.10 19.77
C LEU A 14 13.71 1.87 18.25
N ILE A 15 12.71 1.10 17.80
CA ILE A 15 12.47 0.88 16.37
C ILE A 15 12.20 2.19 15.63
N LEU A 16 11.36 3.08 16.18
CA LEU A 16 11.10 4.38 15.56
C LEU A 16 12.35 5.27 15.54
N GLN A 17 13.17 5.26 16.60
CA GLN A 17 14.43 6.02 16.61
C GLN A 17 15.36 5.55 15.50
N LEU A 18 15.52 4.23 15.37
CA LEU A 18 16.35 3.64 14.34
C LEU A 18 15.85 4.01 12.94
N PHE A 19 14.53 3.90 12.71
CA PHE A 19 13.92 4.31 11.46
C PHE A 19 14.15 5.79 11.13
N LEU A 20 14.01 6.67 12.12
CA LEU A 20 14.26 8.10 11.96
C LEU A 20 15.72 8.39 11.61
N ILE A 21 16.67 7.74 12.30
CA ILE A 21 18.11 7.86 12.03
C ILE A 21 18.42 7.44 10.59
N LEU A 22 17.93 6.27 10.16
CA LEU A 22 18.13 5.78 8.79
C LEU A 22 17.53 6.73 7.76
N THR A 23 16.35 7.30 8.05
CA THR A 23 15.69 8.29 7.19
C THR A 23 16.52 9.56 7.05
N ILE A 24 17.08 10.08 8.15
CA ILE A 24 17.96 11.27 8.15
C ILE A 24 19.21 10.98 7.33
N ILE A 25 19.86 9.84 7.55
CA ILE A 25 21.06 9.42 6.79
C ILE A 25 20.74 9.37 5.30
N ALA A 26 19.66 8.68 4.91
CA ALA A 26 19.26 8.56 3.51
C ALA A 26 18.92 9.93 2.89
N PHE A 27 18.19 10.78 3.62
CA PHE A 27 17.79 12.11 3.17
C PHE A 27 18.99 13.02 2.91
N ILE A 28 19.97 13.03 3.83
CA ILE A 28 21.14 13.90 3.75
C ILE A 28 22.11 13.37 2.70
N ARG A 29 22.42 12.06 2.70
CA ARG A 29 23.32 11.47 1.68
C ARG A 29 22.80 11.64 0.26
N ARG A 30 21.48 11.70 0.06
CA ARG A 30 20.89 11.93 -1.26
C ARG A 30 21.03 13.39 -1.74
N ARG A 31 21.14 14.36 -0.82
CA ARG A 31 21.18 15.80 -1.15
C ARG A 31 22.57 16.41 -1.06
N VAL A 32 23.45 15.84 -0.26
CA VAL A 32 24.77 16.37 0.01
C VAL A 32 25.82 15.45 -0.62
N THR A 33 26.52 15.95 -1.63
CA THR A 33 27.57 15.22 -2.36
C THR A 33 28.90 15.18 -1.61
N HIS A 34 29.18 16.16 -0.74
CA HIS A 34 30.41 16.20 0.04
C HIS A 34 30.31 15.31 1.29
N ASN A 35 31.10 14.24 1.34
CA ASN A 35 31.04 13.24 2.42
C ASN A 35 31.24 13.82 3.82
N THR A 36 32.22 14.71 4.02
CA THR A 36 32.50 15.30 5.34
C THR A 36 31.37 16.20 5.82
N LEU A 37 30.83 17.02 4.92
CA LEU A 37 29.71 17.92 5.23
C LEU A 37 28.42 17.13 5.48
N ALA A 38 28.19 16.05 4.71
CA ALA A 38 27.07 15.14 4.94
C ALA A 38 27.14 14.50 6.33
N LEU A 39 28.32 14.02 6.74
CA LEU A 39 28.53 13.39 8.04
C LEU A 39 28.29 14.37 9.19
N PHE A 40 28.82 15.59 9.08
CA PHE A 40 28.56 16.64 10.07
C PHE A 40 27.07 16.96 10.21
N LEU A 41 26.37 17.16 9.07
CA LEU A 41 24.93 17.43 9.07
C LEU A 41 24.12 16.26 9.63
N ILE A 42 24.48 15.02 9.30
CA ILE A 42 23.83 13.83 9.86
C ILE A 42 23.96 13.83 11.38
N SER A 43 25.18 14.00 11.91
CA SER A 43 25.42 13.99 13.35
C SER A 43 24.63 15.07 14.08
N VAL A 44 24.68 16.31 13.60
CA VAL A 44 23.93 17.44 14.20
C VAL A 44 22.42 17.20 14.14
N THR A 45 21.91 16.73 13.00
CA THR A 45 20.47 16.50 12.81
C THR A 45 19.97 15.35 13.68
N VAL A 46 20.72 14.24 13.76
CA VAL A 46 20.36 13.10 14.63
C VAL A 46 20.33 13.52 16.09
N ILE A 47 21.34 14.26 16.57
CA ILE A 47 21.37 14.74 17.95
C ILE A 47 20.17 15.64 18.23
N ALA A 48 19.91 16.63 17.37
CA ALA A 48 18.76 17.52 17.54
C ALA A 48 17.43 16.75 17.53
N MET A 49 17.25 15.81 16.61
CA MET A 49 15.99 15.07 16.48
C MET A 49 15.73 14.11 17.64
N ILE A 50 16.75 13.41 18.13
CA ILE A 50 16.60 12.41 19.20
C ILE A 50 16.52 13.05 20.59
N PHE A 51 17.24 14.14 20.85
CA PHE A 51 17.27 14.76 22.18
C PHE A 51 16.31 15.93 22.35
N LEU A 52 16.11 16.75 21.31
CA LEU A 52 15.25 17.94 21.39
C LEU A 52 13.83 17.67 20.87
N PHE A 53 13.71 17.06 19.69
CA PHE A 53 12.44 16.95 18.98
C PHE A 53 11.74 15.59 19.10
N TRP A 54 12.30 14.66 19.90
CA TRP A 54 11.77 13.30 20.01
C TRP A 54 10.30 13.23 20.47
N PRO A 55 9.86 13.97 21.50
CA PRO A 55 8.45 13.96 21.90
C PRO A 55 7.52 14.49 20.80
N VAL A 56 7.97 15.51 20.07
CA VAL A 56 7.19 16.12 18.98
C VAL A 56 7.06 15.15 17.82
N PHE A 57 8.15 14.48 17.44
CA PHE A 57 8.14 13.46 16.38
C PHE A 57 7.22 12.30 16.71
N LYS A 58 7.24 11.78 17.95
CA LYS A 58 6.34 10.73 18.42
C LYS A 58 4.87 11.07 18.21
N ILE A 59 4.47 12.23 18.70
CA ILE A 59 3.08 12.70 18.62
C ILE A 59 2.71 12.88 17.13
N GLY A 60 3.57 13.53 16.36
CA GLY A 60 3.36 13.71 14.92
C GLY A 60 3.23 12.39 14.16
N TYR A 61 4.05 11.39 14.48
CA TYR A 61 3.98 10.07 13.86
C TYR A 61 2.68 9.34 14.20
N ILE A 62 2.20 9.42 15.44
CA ILE A 62 0.91 8.84 15.84
C ILE A 62 -0.23 9.49 15.04
N PHE A 63 -0.26 10.83 14.94
CA PHE A 63 -1.25 11.52 14.12
C PHE A 63 -1.13 11.14 12.64
N TYR A 64 0.09 11.02 12.12
CA TYR A 64 0.33 10.59 10.75
C TYR A 64 -0.24 9.20 10.47
N ILE A 65 0.00 8.21 11.35
CA ILE A 65 -0.57 6.87 11.21
C ILE A 65 -2.10 6.90 11.34
N LEU A 66 -2.64 7.65 12.31
CA LEU A 66 -4.09 7.75 12.51
C LEU A 66 -4.80 8.32 11.29
N LEU A 67 -4.23 9.35 10.66
CA LEU A 67 -4.78 9.94 9.44
C LEU A 67 -4.54 9.04 8.22
N SER A 68 -3.32 8.53 8.03
CA SER A 68 -2.98 7.76 6.84
C SER A 68 -3.62 6.38 6.80
N VAL A 69 -3.76 5.71 7.94
CA VAL A 69 -4.37 4.37 8.01
C VAL A 69 -5.83 4.45 8.44
N GLY A 70 -6.13 5.23 9.48
CA GLY A 70 -7.49 5.33 10.02
C GLY A 70 -8.44 6.05 9.07
N VAL A 71 -8.12 7.29 8.68
CA VAL A 71 -8.99 8.07 7.81
C VAL A 71 -9.04 7.49 6.39
N ALA A 72 -7.90 7.05 5.83
CA ALA A 72 -7.91 6.39 4.53
C ALA A 72 -8.73 5.10 4.53
N GLY A 73 -8.68 4.31 5.62
CA GLY A 73 -9.51 3.11 5.78
C GLY A 73 -11.01 3.43 5.73
N ILE A 74 -11.45 4.47 6.47
CA ILE A 74 -12.85 4.91 6.45
C ILE A 74 -13.28 5.33 5.04
N PHE A 75 -12.42 6.05 4.31
CA PHE A 75 -12.72 6.43 2.93
C PHE A 75 -12.82 5.21 2.02
N VAL A 76 -11.89 4.25 2.13
CA VAL A 76 -11.92 3.01 1.38
C VAL A 76 -13.24 2.26 1.61
N ASP A 77 -13.65 2.09 2.87
CA ASP A 77 -14.91 1.44 3.23
C ASP A 77 -16.11 2.19 2.66
N PHE A 78 -16.12 3.53 2.75
CA PHE A 78 -17.18 4.36 2.19
C PHE A 78 -17.31 4.18 0.68
N PHE A 79 -16.20 4.15 -0.06
CA PHE A 79 -16.22 3.93 -1.50
C PHE A 79 -16.68 2.50 -1.87
N PHE A 80 -16.30 1.48 -1.11
CA PHE A 80 -16.75 0.11 -1.36
C PHE A 80 -18.25 -0.08 -1.05
N ILE A 81 -18.75 0.49 0.05
CA ILE A 81 -20.17 0.42 0.43
C ILE A 81 -21.02 1.26 -0.53
N SER A 82 -20.58 2.48 -0.86
CA SER A 82 -21.31 3.39 -1.76
C SER A 82 -21.32 2.92 -3.22
N ALA A 83 -20.33 2.13 -3.66
CA ALA A 83 -20.30 1.56 -4.99
C ALA A 83 -21.17 0.29 -5.15
N GLY A 84 -21.81 -0.17 -4.06
CA GLY A 84 -22.87 -1.19 -4.12
C GLY A 84 -22.42 -2.60 -4.52
N GLY A 85 -21.15 -2.96 -4.31
CA GLY A 85 -20.66 -4.32 -4.57
C GLY A 85 -19.67 -4.74 -3.50
N SER A 86 -19.83 -5.95 -2.95
CA SER A 86 -18.87 -6.48 -1.98
C SER A 86 -17.47 -6.51 -2.61
N ALA A 87 -16.42 -6.30 -1.81
CA ALA A 87 -15.04 -6.36 -2.30
C ALA A 87 -14.71 -7.72 -2.98
N GLU A 88 -15.42 -8.78 -2.59
CA GLU A 88 -15.37 -10.12 -3.16
C GLU A 88 -15.95 -10.17 -4.58
N GLU A 89 -17.04 -9.44 -4.86
CA GLU A 89 -17.67 -9.37 -6.18
C GLU A 89 -16.80 -8.56 -7.17
N MET A 90 -16.05 -7.56 -6.70
CA MET A 90 -15.14 -6.78 -7.55
C MET A 90 -13.78 -7.46 -7.77
N MET A 91 -13.26 -8.22 -6.80
CA MET A 91 -12.05 -9.05 -7.00
C MET A 91 -12.33 -10.29 -7.86
N GLY A 92 -13.50 -10.93 -7.70
CA GLY A 92 -13.92 -12.05 -8.56
C GLY A 92 -14.08 -11.61 -10.02
N LYS A 93 -14.64 -10.43 -10.26
CA LYS A 93 -14.81 -9.89 -11.63
C LYS A 93 -13.50 -9.49 -12.30
N LYS A 94 -12.46 -9.13 -11.53
CA LYS A 94 -11.12 -8.84 -12.09
C LYS A 94 -10.35 -10.10 -12.52
N MET A 95 -10.67 -11.27 -11.97
CA MET A 95 -10.04 -12.53 -12.37
C MET A 95 -10.62 -13.10 -13.66
N GLU A 96 -11.86 -12.76 -14.01
CA GLU A 96 -12.46 -13.15 -15.30
C GLU A 96 -12.04 -12.26 -16.48
N THR A 97 -11.64 -11.00 -16.23
CA THR A 97 -11.31 -10.04 -17.30
C THR A 97 -9.84 -9.99 -17.72
N HIS A 98 -8.95 -10.75 -17.07
CA HIS A 98 -7.54 -10.87 -17.48
C HIS A 98 -7.17 -12.32 -17.79
N GLY A 99 -7.85 -12.91 -18.76
CA GLY A 99 -7.56 -14.25 -19.23
C GLY A 99 -8.02 -14.50 -20.67
N THR A 100 -7.08 -14.33 -21.61
CA THR A 100 -7.06 -14.91 -22.96
C THR A 100 -7.91 -14.24 -24.07
N PRO A 101 -7.27 -13.62 -25.09
CA PRO A 101 -7.95 -13.26 -26.34
C PRO A 101 -8.31 -14.56 -27.08
N GLY A 102 -9.58 -14.92 -27.13
CA GLY A 102 -10.06 -16.12 -27.82
C GLY A 102 -11.42 -16.65 -27.37
N ALA A 103 -11.91 -16.28 -26.18
CA ALA A 103 -13.21 -16.75 -25.68
C ALA A 103 -14.40 -16.20 -26.48
N THR A 104 -14.29 -14.99 -27.02
CA THR A 104 -15.30 -14.37 -27.90
C THR A 104 -15.36 -15.02 -29.29
N GLU A 105 -14.25 -15.59 -29.78
CA GLU A 105 -14.18 -16.20 -31.10
C GLU A 105 -14.81 -17.60 -31.12
N HIS A 106 -14.63 -18.39 -30.05
CA HIS A 106 -15.28 -19.70 -29.91
C HIS A 106 -16.80 -19.60 -29.72
N ALA A 107 -17.28 -18.59 -28.97
CA ALA A 107 -18.70 -18.34 -28.82
C ALA A 107 -19.35 -17.87 -30.15
N ALA A 108 -18.67 -17.00 -30.90
CA ALA A 108 -19.15 -16.53 -32.21
C ALA A 108 -19.16 -17.65 -33.27
N ARG A 109 -18.14 -18.53 -33.28
CA ARG A 109 -18.06 -19.67 -34.21
C ARG A 109 -19.16 -20.71 -33.96
N ASN A 110 -19.49 -20.99 -32.70
CA ASN A 110 -20.58 -21.92 -32.37
C ASN A 110 -21.97 -21.38 -32.75
N GLN A 111 -22.17 -20.06 -32.67
CA GLN A 111 -23.42 -19.43 -33.13
C GLN A 111 -23.55 -19.42 -34.67
N LEU A 112 -22.43 -19.27 -35.40
CA LEU A 112 -22.40 -19.36 -36.86
C LEU A 112 -22.66 -20.79 -37.37
N VAL A 113 -22.08 -21.81 -36.74
CA VAL A 113 -22.33 -23.22 -37.09
C VAL A 113 -23.80 -23.59 -36.84
N LYS A 114 -24.39 -23.09 -35.75
CA LYS A 114 -25.82 -23.30 -35.45
C LYS A 114 -26.75 -22.59 -36.44
N LYS A 115 -26.34 -21.45 -37.02
CA LYS A 115 -27.07 -20.77 -38.11
C LYS A 115 -26.90 -21.44 -39.47
N MET A 116 -25.81 -22.17 -39.71
CA MET A 116 -25.55 -22.86 -40.99
C MET A 116 -26.02 -24.32 -41.03
N GLY A 117 -26.33 -24.94 -39.89
CA GLY A 117 -26.71 -26.35 -39.78
C GLY A 117 -28.21 -26.65 -39.91
N GLY A 118 -28.88 -26.13 -40.94
CA GLY A 118 -30.33 -26.24 -41.04
C GLY A 118 -30.92 -26.25 -42.45
N ARG A 119 -30.43 -27.10 -43.35
CA ARG A 119 -31.21 -27.61 -44.49
C ARG A 119 -30.77 -29.05 -44.83
N PRO A 120 -31.62 -30.07 -44.66
CA PRO A 120 -31.35 -31.37 -45.24
C PRO A 120 -31.44 -31.26 -46.77
N PRO A 121 -30.49 -31.80 -47.56
CA PRO A 121 -30.72 -31.97 -48.97
C PRO A 121 -31.75 -33.08 -49.13
N GLY A 122 -32.95 -32.70 -49.57
CA GLY A 122 -33.97 -33.66 -49.97
C GLY A 122 -33.48 -34.51 -51.15
N ARG A 123 -33.54 -35.83 -50.97
CA ARG A 123 -34.05 -36.81 -51.94
C ARG A 123 -34.18 -38.16 -51.24
#